data_AF-A0A6H0WNF2-F1
#
_entry.id   AF-A0A6H0WNF2-F1
#
_cell.length_a   1.000
_cell.length_b   1.000
_cell.length_c   1.000
_cell.angle_alpha   90.00
_cell.angle_beta   90.00
_cell.angle_gamma   90.00
#
_symmetry.space_group_name_H-M   'P 1'
#
loop_
_entity.id
_entity.type
_entity.pdbx_description
1 polymer ?
#
loop_
_entity_poly.entity_id
_entity_poly.type
_entity_poly.pdbx_seq_one_letter_code
_entity_poly.pdbx_strand_id
1 'polypeptide(L)'
;MEIVVTILQGILIFSVWFVYSYLKKLPEQVHAKNLKAFELDLNKQLETFKSDLTTDLELLKINESQLHIHKTQEFTNLIEIFILSLSDPDYTNRLNVDPELRKEHHRKMTDLGTKLFLFASDETVKKFVEWRKFSLSESPDPIKLVEMLAELLVLIRKDLGYMHTECTKDDFLHILLKDWNENRATQG
;
A
#
# COMPACT_ATOMS: atom_id res chain seq x y z
N MET A 1 -29.69 29.59 -85.78
CA MET A 1 -30.21 29.57 -84.40
C MET A 1 -30.01 28.22 -83.71
N GLU A 2 -30.10 27.10 -84.43
CA GLU A 2 -30.00 25.75 -83.83
C GLU A 2 -28.66 25.45 -83.14
N ILE A 3 -27.52 25.82 -83.74
CA ILE A 3 -26.18 25.55 -83.19
C ILE A 3 -25.95 26.21 -81.82
N VAL A 4 -26.49 27.42 -81.62
CA VAL A 4 -26.35 28.16 -80.35
C VAL A 4 -27.13 27.46 -79.23
N VAL A 5 -28.31 26.91 -79.56
CA VAL A 5 -29.14 26.16 -78.63
C VAL A 5 -28.47 24.85 -78.22
N THR A 6 -27.80 24.16 -79.16
CA THR A 6 -27.08 22.90 -78.87
C THR A 6 -25.88 23.11 -77.95
N ILE A 7 -25.12 24.19 -78.16
CA ILE A 7 -24.00 24.57 -77.29
C ILE A 7 -24.50 24.91 -75.88
N LEU A 8 -25.61 25.66 -75.79
CA LEU A 8 -26.21 26.02 -74.51
C LEU A 8 -26.69 24.79 -73.73
N GLN A 9 -27.32 23.82 -74.41
CA GLN A 9 -27.73 22.54 -73.81
C GLN A 9 -26.53 21.71 -73.35
N GLY A 10 -25.43 21.68 -74.12
CA GLY A 10 -24.21 20.98 -73.72
C GLY A 10 -23.59 21.55 -72.43
N ILE A 11 -23.54 22.87 -72.29
CA ILE A 11 -23.06 23.55 -71.08
C ILE A 11 -23.97 23.24 -69.88
N LEU A 12 -25.28 23.16 -70.11
CA LEU A 12 -26.25 22.87 -69.06
C LEU A 12 -26.13 21.42 -68.57
N ILE A 13 -25.94 20.46 -69.47
CA ILE A 13 -25.70 19.06 -69.11
C ILE A 13 -24.36 18.90 -68.37
N PHE A 14 -23.32 19.60 -68.83
CA PHE A 14 -22.00 19.54 -68.20
C PHE A 14 -22.02 20.14 -66.78
N SER A 15 -22.72 21.25 -66.58
CA SER A 15 -22.85 21.88 -65.27
C SER A 15 -23.68 21.03 -64.30
N VAL A 16 -24.78 20.43 -64.76
CA VAL A 16 -25.56 19.46 -63.95
C VAL A 16 -24.72 18.23 -63.60
N TRP A 17 -23.97 17.68 -64.54
CA TRP A 17 -23.08 16.54 -64.30
C TRP A 17 -21.97 16.88 -63.30
N PHE A 18 -21.37 18.06 -63.44
CA PHE A 18 -20.32 18.54 -62.54
C PHE A 18 -20.83 18.72 -61.10
N VAL A 19 -22.01 19.35 -60.93
CA VAL A 19 -22.65 19.54 -59.63
C VAL A 19 -23.04 18.20 -59.00
N TYR A 20 -23.60 17.27 -59.78
CA TYR A 20 -23.94 15.92 -59.32
C TYR A 20 -22.68 15.14 -58.86
N SER A 21 -21.61 15.19 -59.65
CA SER A 21 -20.30 14.59 -59.32
C SER A 21 -19.72 15.17 -58.04
N TYR A 22 -19.80 16.49 -57.86
CA TYR A 22 -19.27 17.18 -56.68
C TYR A 22 -20.07 16.88 -55.41
N LEU A 23 -21.40 16.91 -55.50
CA LEU A 23 -22.30 16.55 -54.39
C LEU A 23 -22.14 15.09 -53.97
N LYS A 24 -21.87 14.17 -54.90
CA LYS A 24 -21.67 12.75 -54.58
C LYS A 24 -20.34 12.49 -53.83
N LYS A 25 -19.30 13.29 -54.06
CA LYS A 25 -17.96 13.13 -53.44
C LYS A 25 -17.81 13.84 -52.09
N LEU A 26 -18.62 14.85 -51.82
CA LEU A 26 -18.64 15.59 -50.54
C LEU A 26 -18.87 14.70 -49.30
N PRO A 27 -19.89 13.82 -49.25
CA PRO A 27 -20.15 13.01 -48.06
C PRO A 27 -19.02 12.04 -47.73
N GLU A 28 -18.36 11.45 -48.74
CA GLU A 28 -17.19 10.59 -48.53
C GLU A 28 -16.00 11.35 -47.96
N GLN A 29 -15.73 12.57 -48.45
CA GLN A 29 -14.64 13.40 -47.94
C GLN A 29 -14.89 13.92 -46.52
N VAL A 30 -16.14 14.28 -46.21
CA VAL A 30 -16.53 14.73 -44.87
C VAL A 30 -16.50 13.57 -43.88
N HIS A 31 -17.00 12.38 -44.26
CA HIS A 31 -16.91 11.20 -43.41
C HIS A 31 -15.46 10.77 -43.16
N ALA A 32 -14.60 10.74 -44.19
CA ALA A 32 -13.20 10.37 -44.01
C ALA A 32 -12.43 11.34 -43.10
N LYS A 33 -12.73 12.65 -43.18
CA LYS A 33 -12.15 13.66 -42.29
C LYS A 33 -12.66 13.52 -40.85
N ASN A 34 -13.96 13.31 -40.67
CA ASN A 34 -14.56 13.13 -39.35
C ASN A 34 -14.07 11.83 -38.69
N LEU A 35 -13.90 10.75 -39.46
CA LEU A 35 -13.36 9.49 -38.95
C LEU A 35 -11.92 9.67 -38.46
N LYS A 36 -11.06 10.33 -39.26
CA LYS A 36 -9.68 10.63 -38.85
C LYS A 36 -9.60 11.56 -37.65
N ALA A 37 -10.46 12.58 -37.58
CA ALA A 37 -10.53 13.46 -36.42
C ALA A 37 -10.98 12.70 -35.17
N PHE A 38 -11.93 11.78 -35.30
CA PHE A 38 -12.40 10.91 -34.22
C PHE A 38 -11.32 9.91 -33.77
N GLU A 39 -10.60 9.27 -34.70
CA GLU A 39 -9.45 8.40 -34.39
C GLU A 39 -8.33 9.16 -33.67
N LEU A 40 -8.03 10.39 -34.11
CA LEU A 40 -7.04 11.25 -33.47
C LEU A 40 -7.47 11.61 -32.04
N ASP A 41 -8.73 11.98 -31.85
CA ASP A 41 -9.27 12.33 -30.53
C ASP A 41 -9.27 11.11 -29.59
N LEU A 42 -9.66 9.93 -30.08
CA LEU A 42 -9.58 8.68 -29.34
C LEU A 42 -8.15 8.33 -28.92
N ASN A 43 -7.19 8.43 -29.83
CA ASN A 43 -5.79 8.17 -29.51
C ASN A 43 -5.26 9.16 -28.48
N LYS A 44 -5.63 10.44 -28.60
CA LYS A 44 -5.24 11.47 -27.64
C LYS A 44 -5.86 11.19 -26.26
N GLN A 45 -7.13 10.83 -26.20
CA GLN A 45 -7.79 10.44 -24.94
C GLN A 45 -7.13 9.20 -24.33
N LEU A 46 -6.78 8.20 -25.14
CA LEU A 46 -6.11 6.99 -24.69
C LEU A 46 -4.71 7.27 -24.14
N GLU A 47 -3.93 8.13 -24.81
CA GLU A 47 -2.62 8.56 -24.32
C GLU A 47 -2.74 9.34 -23.01
N THR A 48 -3.71 10.24 -22.91
CA THR A 48 -3.97 11.03 -21.70
C THR A 48 -4.34 10.10 -20.55
N PHE A 49 -5.28 9.18 -20.78
CA PHE A 49 -5.70 8.19 -19.79
C PHE A 49 -4.55 7.28 -19.34
N LYS A 50 -3.69 6.85 -20.27
CA LYS A 50 -2.49 6.07 -19.94
C LYS A 50 -1.50 6.87 -19.10
N SER A 51 -1.32 8.16 -19.41
CA SER A 51 -0.48 9.07 -18.64
C SER A 51 -1.02 9.26 -17.22
N ASP A 52 -2.34 9.46 -17.09
CA ASP A 52 -3.02 9.63 -15.80
C ASP A 52 -2.87 8.36 -14.95
N LEU A 53 -3.15 7.19 -15.53
CA LEU A 53 -2.95 5.90 -14.85
C LEU A 53 -1.50 5.69 -14.40
N THR A 54 -0.53 6.09 -15.20
CA THR A 54 0.89 5.97 -14.85
C THR A 54 1.21 6.88 -13.66
N THR A 55 0.70 8.11 -13.68
CA THR A 55 0.88 9.09 -12.60
C THR A 55 0.24 8.61 -11.31
N ASP A 56 -1.00 8.12 -11.37
CA ASP A 56 -1.71 7.57 -10.21
C ASP A 56 -0.98 6.36 -9.61
N LEU A 57 -0.43 5.50 -10.46
CA LEU A 57 0.35 4.34 -10.04
C LEU A 57 1.66 4.77 -9.34
N GLU A 58 2.35 5.78 -9.87
CA GLU A 58 3.53 6.36 -9.23
C GLU A 58 3.19 7.00 -7.87
N LEU A 59 2.10 7.76 -7.78
CA LEU A 59 1.62 8.35 -6.53
C LEU A 59 1.26 7.28 -5.50
N LEU A 60 0.58 6.22 -5.92
CA LEU A 60 0.27 5.06 -5.06
C LEU A 60 1.55 4.40 -4.54
N LYS A 61 2.53 4.16 -5.41
CA LYS A 61 3.83 3.59 -5.01
C LYS A 61 4.57 4.48 -4.00
N ILE A 62 4.57 5.79 -4.22
CA ILE A 62 5.19 6.75 -3.30
C ILE A 62 4.49 6.70 -1.94
N ASN A 63 3.16 6.73 -1.93
CA ASN A 63 2.37 6.69 -0.70
C ASN A 63 2.57 5.35 0.05
N GLU A 64 2.54 4.23 -0.66
CA GLU A 64 2.83 2.90 -0.11
C GLU A 64 4.24 2.83 0.48
N SER A 65 5.25 3.36 -0.23
CA SER A 65 6.62 3.43 0.26
C SER A 65 6.76 4.29 1.52
N GLN A 66 6.09 5.44 1.58
CA GLN A 66 6.10 6.30 2.77
C GLN A 66 5.41 5.61 3.95
N LEU A 67 4.27 4.96 3.71
CA LEU A 67 3.56 4.19 4.72
C LEU A 67 4.42 3.03 5.25
N HIS A 68 5.13 2.33 4.36
CA HIS A 68 6.03 1.24 4.73
C HIS A 68 7.20 1.72 5.60
N ILE A 69 7.82 2.85 5.24
CA ILE A 69 8.85 3.50 6.06
C ILE A 69 8.30 3.83 7.45
N HIS A 70 7.10 4.45 7.50
CA HIS A 70 6.52 4.86 8.77
C HIS A 70 6.18 3.65 9.66
N LYS A 71 5.56 2.62 9.09
CA LYS A 71 5.29 1.33 9.77
C LYS A 71 6.58 0.74 10.33
N THR A 72 7.61 0.62 9.50
CA THR A 72 8.91 0.05 9.90
C THR A 72 9.51 0.81 11.07
N GLN A 73 9.48 2.15 11.03
CA GLN A 73 10.03 2.96 12.11
C GLN A 73 9.29 2.77 13.43
N GLU A 74 7.96 2.72 13.40
CA GLU A 74 7.16 2.50 14.61
C GLU A 74 7.34 1.09 15.19
N PHE A 75 7.50 0.08 14.33
CA PHE A 75 7.81 -1.27 14.78
C PHE A 75 9.23 -1.42 15.33
N THR A 76 10.21 -0.69 14.80
CA THR A 76 11.56 -0.65 15.38
C THR A 76 11.55 -0.03 16.77
N ASN A 77 10.85 1.10 16.96
CA ASN A 77 10.69 1.72 18.28
C ASN A 77 10.03 0.75 19.29
N LEU A 78 9.05 -0.02 18.83
CA LEU A 78 8.39 -1.07 19.61
C LEU A 78 9.39 -2.15 20.05
N ILE A 79 10.18 -2.65 19.13
CA ILE A 79 11.20 -3.67 19.40
C ILE A 79 12.24 -3.13 20.39
N GLU A 80 12.69 -1.89 20.23
CA GLU A 80 13.67 -1.27 21.15
C GLU A 80 13.14 -1.18 22.58
N ILE A 81 11.91 -0.70 22.78
CA ILE A 81 11.30 -0.63 24.11
C ILE A 81 11.23 -2.02 24.75
N PHE A 82 10.89 -3.05 23.96
CA PHE A 82 10.80 -4.42 24.46
C PHE A 82 12.15 -5.04 24.75
N ILE A 83 13.15 -4.86 23.89
CA ILE A 83 14.51 -5.35 24.13
C ILE A 83 15.08 -4.70 25.39
N LEU A 84 14.89 -3.39 25.58
CA LEU A 84 15.32 -2.72 26.83
C LEU A 84 14.61 -3.30 28.06
N SER A 85 13.30 -3.54 27.97
CA SER A 85 12.54 -4.11 29.09
C SER A 85 12.90 -5.57 29.40
N LEU A 86 13.40 -6.35 28.43
CA LEU A 86 13.71 -7.77 28.60
C LEU A 86 15.19 -8.04 28.88
N SER A 87 16.07 -7.20 28.35
CA SER A 87 17.52 -7.45 28.37
C SER A 87 18.29 -6.61 29.38
N ASP A 88 17.68 -5.56 29.97
CA ASP A 88 18.34 -4.65 30.91
C ASP A 88 17.74 -4.73 32.34
N PRO A 89 18.41 -5.43 33.27
CA PRO A 89 18.03 -5.48 34.67
C PRO A 89 18.08 -4.12 35.39
N ASP A 90 18.98 -3.22 34.99
CA ASP A 90 19.05 -1.88 35.59
C ASP A 90 17.84 -1.05 35.18
N TYR A 91 17.46 -1.12 33.90
CA TYR A 91 16.26 -0.48 33.39
C TYR A 91 14.99 -0.93 34.13
N THR A 92 14.81 -2.25 34.29
CA THR A 92 13.64 -2.81 34.99
C THR A 92 13.61 -2.44 36.49
N ASN A 93 14.77 -2.44 37.15
CA ASN A 93 14.88 -1.99 38.54
C ASN A 93 14.51 -0.50 38.67
N ARG A 94 15.03 0.35 37.77
CA ARG A 94 14.72 1.78 37.75
C ARG A 94 13.25 2.04 37.44
N LEU A 95 12.63 1.24 36.57
CA LEU A 95 11.20 1.35 36.25
C LEU A 95 10.30 1.16 37.48
N ASN A 96 10.74 0.34 38.44
CA ASN A 96 10.01 0.10 39.69
C ASN A 96 10.17 1.26 40.69
N VAL A 97 11.34 1.89 40.72
CA VAL A 97 11.71 2.91 41.71
C VAL A 97 11.37 4.33 41.25
N ASP A 98 11.58 4.65 39.97
CA ASP A 98 11.42 5.99 39.41
C ASP A 98 10.01 6.21 38.83
N PRO A 99 9.17 7.06 39.46
CA PRO A 99 7.81 7.31 38.99
C PRO A 99 7.75 8.05 37.63
N GLU A 100 8.74 8.89 37.31
CA GLU A 100 8.75 9.60 36.02
C GLU A 100 9.13 8.66 34.88
N LEU A 101 10.12 7.79 35.09
CA LEU A 101 10.47 6.75 34.12
C LEU A 101 9.30 5.80 33.85
N ARG A 102 8.58 5.40 34.90
CA ARG A 102 7.37 4.57 34.77
C ARG A 102 6.27 5.26 33.97
N LYS A 103 6.04 6.55 34.20
CA LYS A 103 5.07 7.35 33.45
C LYS A 103 5.48 7.49 31.98
N GLU A 104 6.77 7.71 31.70
CA GLU A 104 7.29 7.78 30.34
C GLU A 104 7.12 6.43 29.60
N HIS A 105 7.49 5.32 30.25
CA HIS A 105 7.30 3.98 29.70
C HIS A 105 5.83 3.70 29.38
N HIS A 106 4.91 4.05 30.30
CA HIS A 106 3.48 3.91 30.05
C HIS A 106 3.02 4.76 28.86
N ARG A 107 3.48 6.01 28.76
CA ARG A 107 3.18 6.89 27.62
C ARG A 107 3.64 6.27 26.30
N LYS A 108 4.88 5.77 26.25
CA LYS A 108 5.45 5.11 25.08
C LYS A 108 4.65 3.86 24.68
N MET A 109 4.24 3.06 25.67
CA MET A 109 3.44 1.86 25.41
C MET A 109 2.02 2.18 24.89
N THR A 110 1.40 3.25 25.38
CA THR A 110 0.08 3.72 24.91
C THR A 110 0.17 4.31 23.50
N ASP A 111 1.21 5.10 23.21
CA ASP A 111 1.46 5.64 21.87
C ASP A 111 1.63 4.50 20.85
N LEU A 112 2.44 3.51 21.20
CA LEU A 112 2.67 2.31 20.42
C LEU A 112 1.39 1.49 20.21
N GLY A 113 0.59 1.27 21.25
CA GLY A 113 -0.70 0.60 21.13
C GLY A 113 -1.67 1.34 20.20
N THR A 114 -1.65 2.67 20.23
CA THR A 114 -2.48 3.51 19.34
C THR A 114 -2.03 3.39 17.89
N LYS A 115 -0.71 3.42 17.64
CA LYS A 115 -0.14 3.26 16.30
C LYS A 115 -0.40 1.87 15.73
N LEU A 116 -0.25 0.82 16.54
CA LEU A 116 -0.63 -0.55 16.15
C LEU A 116 -2.10 -0.60 15.74
N PHE A 117 -2.99 -0.01 16.53
CA PHE A 117 -4.42 0.00 16.22
C PHE A 117 -4.76 0.69 14.89
N LEU A 118 -4.01 1.74 14.50
CA LEU A 118 -4.25 2.46 13.25
C LEU A 118 -3.64 1.79 12.02
N PHE A 119 -2.51 1.09 12.17
CA PHE A 119 -1.69 0.68 11.02
C PHE A 119 -1.49 -0.83 10.86
N ALA A 120 -1.73 -1.61 11.91
CA ALA A 120 -1.54 -3.06 11.91
C ALA A 120 -2.82 -3.81 11.49
N SER A 121 -2.68 -5.09 11.15
CA SER A 121 -3.84 -5.94 10.88
C SER A 121 -4.62 -6.26 12.16
N ASP A 122 -5.90 -6.62 12.00
CA ASP A 122 -6.75 -7.05 13.11
C ASP A 122 -6.14 -8.19 13.94
N GLU A 123 -5.42 -9.10 13.28
CA GLU A 123 -4.72 -10.21 13.94
C GLU A 123 -3.63 -9.70 14.87
N THR A 124 -2.75 -8.81 14.38
CA THR A 124 -1.69 -8.17 15.16
C THR A 124 -2.26 -7.36 16.32
N VAL A 125 -3.32 -6.58 16.09
CA VAL A 125 -3.96 -5.78 17.14
C VAL A 125 -4.52 -6.69 18.25
N LYS A 126 -5.24 -7.74 17.89
CA LYS A 126 -5.77 -8.71 18.87
C LYS A 126 -4.65 -9.36 19.66
N LYS A 127 -3.55 -9.75 18.99
CA LYS A 127 -2.40 -10.37 19.64
C LYS A 127 -1.70 -9.41 20.61
N PHE A 128 -1.56 -8.14 20.23
CA PHE A 128 -1.02 -7.11 21.11
C PHE A 128 -1.90 -6.90 22.36
N VAL A 129 -3.22 -6.85 22.20
CA VAL A 129 -4.15 -6.74 23.33
C VAL A 129 -4.06 -7.97 24.24
N GLU A 130 -3.95 -9.17 23.67
CA GLU A 130 -3.76 -10.41 24.42
C GLU A 130 -2.47 -10.36 25.26
N TRP A 131 -1.35 -10.04 24.61
CA TRP A 131 -0.05 -9.86 25.26
C TRP A 131 -0.10 -8.79 26.35
N ARG A 132 -0.73 -7.64 26.07
CA ARG A 132 -0.83 -6.53 27.03
C ARG A 132 -1.62 -6.92 28.26
N LYS A 133 -2.76 -7.60 28.10
CA LYS A 133 -3.57 -8.12 29.22
C LYS A 133 -2.77 -9.13 30.05
N PHE A 134 -2.04 -10.03 29.40
CA PHE A 134 -1.21 -11.01 30.08
C PHE A 134 -0.08 -10.32 30.86
N SER A 135 0.61 -9.34 30.27
CA SER A 135 1.70 -8.57 30.90
C SER A 135 1.29 -7.80 32.17
N LEU A 136 0.01 -7.47 32.30
CA LEU A 136 -0.54 -6.70 33.43
C LEU A 136 -1.20 -7.60 34.49
N SER A 137 -1.14 -8.92 34.33
CA SER A 137 -1.63 -9.85 35.35
C SER A 137 -0.74 -9.83 36.60
N GLU A 138 -1.24 -10.33 37.73
CA GLU A 138 -0.54 -10.25 39.03
C GLU A 138 0.75 -11.09 39.09
N SER A 139 0.86 -12.13 38.25
CA SER A 139 2.06 -12.96 38.12
C SER A 139 2.08 -13.64 36.75
N PRO A 140 2.41 -12.91 35.67
CA PRO A 140 2.58 -13.51 34.37
C PRO A 140 3.77 -14.47 34.41
N ASP A 141 3.59 -15.65 33.83
CA ASP A 141 4.72 -16.52 33.53
C ASP A 141 5.70 -15.78 32.58
N PRO A 142 6.95 -15.51 33.01
CA PRO A 142 7.90 -14.77 32.21
C PRO A 142 8.21 -15.43 30.87
N ILE A 143 8.26 -16.77 30.82
CA ILE A 143 8.57 -17.51 29.59
C ILE A 143 7.44 -17.31 28.60
N LYS A 144 6.20 -17.57 29.05
CA LYS A 144 5.01 -17.35 28.23
C LYS A 144 4.86 -15.89 27.77
N LEU A 145 5.21 -14.92 28.62
CA LEU A 145 5.15 -13.50 28.26
C LEU A 145 6.08 -13.18 27.07
N VAL A 146 7.29 -13.75 27.08
CA VAL A 146 8.28 -13.60 26.03
C VAL A 146 7.87 -14.36 24.76
N GLU A 147 7.30 -15.56 24.89
CA GLU A 147 6.74 -16.30 23.74
C GLU A 147 5.61 -15.53 23.05
N MET A 148 4.66 -14.98 23.82
CA MET A 148 3.55 -14.20 23.29
C MET A 148 4.05 -12.94 22.57
N LEU A 149 5.13 -12.33 23.08
CA LEU A 149 5.77 -11.21 22.41
C LEU A 149 6.42 -11.64 21.08
N ALA A 150 7.13 -12.76 21.06
CA ALA A 150 7.72 -13.29 19.84
C ALA A 150 6.66 -13.63 18.78
N GLU A 151 5.51 -14.17 19.19
CA GLU A 151 4.36 -14.38 18.31
C GLU A 151 3.83 -13.07 17.72
N LEU A 152 3.72 -12.02 18.55
CA LEU A 152 3.32 -10.69 18.09
C LEU A 152 4.30 -10.15 17.03
N LEU A 153 5.61 -10.35 17.23
CA LEU A 153 6.63 -9.86 16.29
C LEU A 153 6.59 -10.59 14.95
N VAL A 154 6.21 -11.87 14.92
CA VAL A 154 5.97 -12.59 13.66
C VAL A 154 4.78 -11.99 12.92
N LEU A 155 3.71 -11.60 13.61
CA LEU A 155 2.56 -10.93 12.99
C LEU A 155 2.91 -9.54 12.45
N ILE A 156 3.66 -8.76 13.23
CA ILE A 156 4.20 -7.47 12.80
C ILE A 156 5.04 -7.61 11.52
N ARG A 157 5.86 -8.66 11.43
CA ARG A 157 6.65 -8.95 10.22
C ARG A 157 5.75 -9.19 8.99
N LYS A 158 4.61 -9.86 9.15
CA LYS A 158 3.63 -10.02 8.06
C LYS A 158 3.04 -8.68 7.63
N ASP A 159 2.67 -7.83 8.61
CA ASP A 159 2.13 -6.48 8.35
C ASP A 159 3.14 -5.54 7.65
N LEU A 160 4.44 -5.85 7.74
CA LEU A 160 5.52 -5.19 7.02
C LEU A 160 5.73 -5.67 5.58
N GLY A 161 4.84 -6.52 5.06
CA GLY A 161 4.86 -7.02 3.68
C GLY A 161 5.43 -8.42 3.51
N TYR A 162 5.87 -9.07 4.59
CA TYR A 162 6.38 -10.44 4.56
C TYR A 162 5.27 -11.46 4.86
N MET A 163 4.17 -11.40 4.10
CA MET A 163 2.97 -12.23 4.32
C MET A 163 3.25 -13.74 4.34
N HIS A 164 4.25 -14.18 3.57
CA HIS A 164 4.66 -15.58 3.45
C HIS A 164 5.92 -15.90 4.24
N THR A 165 6.21 -15.15 5.31
CA THR A 165 7.37 -15.44 6.16
C THR A 165 7.30 -16.85 6.74
N GLU A 166 8.37 -17.62 6.57
CA GLU A 166 8.57 -18.92 7.23
C GLU A 166 9.17 -18.75 8.63
N CYS A 167 9.64 -17.55 8.98
CA CYS A 167 10.16 -17.26 10.32
C CYS A 167 9.07 -17.49 11.38
N THR A 168 9.46 -18.23 12.40
CA THR A 168 8.65 -18.61 13.55
C THR A 168 9.02 -17.76 14.77
N LYS A 169 8.23 -17.89 15.85
CA LYS A 169 8.57 -17.27 17.14
C LYS A 169 9.91 -17.76 17.67
N ASP A 170 10.25 -19.03 17.44
CA ASP A 170 11.49 -19.63 17.89
C ASP A 170 12.71 -19.01 17.20
N ASP A 171 12.61 -18.71 15.91
CA ASP A 171 13.69 -18.04 15.17
C ASP A 171 13.99 -16.66 15.76
N PHE A 172 12.96 -15.92 16.14
CA PHE A 172 13.13 -14.65 16.83
C PHE A 172 13.74 -14.82 18.23
N LEU A 173 13.26 -15.79 19.00
CA LEU A 173 13.75 -16.05 20.35
C LEU A 173 15.21 -16.51 20.37
N HIS A 174 15.68 -17.23 19.34
CA HIS A 174 17.09 -17.56 19.18
C HIS A 174 18.00 -16.36 18.93
N ILE A 175 17.46 -15.28 18.36
CA ILE A 175 18.21 -14.02 18.21
C ILE A 175 18.32 -13.30 19.55
N LEU A 176 17.26 -13.34 20.35
CA LEU A 176 17.15 -12.57 21.59
C LEU A 176 17.78 -13.27 22.80
N LEU A 177 17.64 -14.60 22.90
CA LEU A 177 17.99 -15.39 24.08
C LEU A 177 19.06 -16.43 23.72
N LYS A 178 20.17 -16.43 24.46
CA LYS A 178 21.27 -17.40 24.26
C LYS A 178 20.83 -18.85 24.54
N ASP A 179 19.98 -19.06 25.54
CA ASP A 179 19.70 -20.39 26.09
C ASP A 179 18.25 -20.84 25.82
N TRP A 180 17.62 -20.37 24.74
CA TRP A 180 16.20 -20.65 24.45
C TRP A 180 15.88 -22.16 24.38
N ASN A 181 16.77 -22.96 23.80
CA ASN A 181 16.57 -24.42 23.66
C ASN A 181 16.57 -25.15 25.01
N GLU A 182 17.40 -24.72 25.96
CA GLU A 182 17.52 -25.35 27.27
C GLU A 182 16.29 -25.07 28.14
N ASN A 183 15.71 -23.88 27.99
CA ASN A 183 14.48 -23.47 28.68
C ASN A 183 13.22 -24.19 28.15
N ARG A 184 13.22 -24.68 26.90
CA ARG A 184 12.12 -25.50 26.37
C ARG A 184 12.15 -26.94 26.89
N ALA A 185 13.34 -27.51 27.05
CA ALA A 185 13.52 -28.91 27.46
C ALA A 185 13.11 -29.18 28.93
N THR A 186 13.04 -28.14 29.76
CA THR A 186 12.64 -28.24 31.17
C THR A 186 11.12 -28.16 31.38
N GLN A 187 10.32 -27.93 30.33
CA GLN A 187 8.85 -27.82 30.38
C GLN A 187 8.10 -28.98 29.70
N GLY A 188 8.80 -29.90 29.02
CA GLY A 188 8.22 -31.10 28.38
C GLY A 188 8.38 -32.34 29.24
#